data_AF-A0A661KBG4-F1
#
_entry.id   AF-A0A661KBG4-F1
#
_cell.length_a   1.000
_cell.length_b   1.000
_cell.length_c   1.000
_cell.angle_alpha   90.00
_cell.angle_beta   90.00
_cell.angle_gamma   90.00
#
_symmetry.space_group_name_H-M   'P 1'
#
loop_
_entity.id
_entity.type
_entity.pdbx_description
1 polymer ?
#
loop_
_entity_poly.entity_id
_entity_poly.type
_entity_poly.pdbx_seq_one_letter_code
_entity_poly.pdbx_strand_id
1 'polypeptide(L)' 'MLVARRLGILLVAALIFLGSVPLLWAGQLEITLADNRKIVTPYCWEENGEIKFPMPGGVAGVDKTSVVSIREVVSSGEVV' A
#
# COMPACT_ATOMS: atom_id res chain seq x y z
N MET A 1 -32.95 31.05 9.82
CA MET A 1 -33.08 29.58 9.90
C MET A 1 -32.65 28.82 8.63
N LEU A 2 -32.67 29.40 7.43
CA LEU A 2 -32.33 28.67 6.17
C LEU A 2 -30.83 28.31 6.02
N VAL A 3 -29.92 29.14 6.56
CA VAL A 3 -28.45 28.97 6.44
C VAL A 3 -27.93 27.81 7.30
N ALA A 4 -28.45 27.66 8.52
CA ALA A 4 -28.08 26.57 9.43
C ALA A 4 -28.48 25.18 8.88
N ARG A 5 -29.59 25.10 8.14
CA ARG A 5 -30.05 23.88 7.46
C ARG A 5 -29.12 23.47 6.30
N ARG A 6 -28.63 24.44 5.52
CA ARG A 6 -27.69 24.19 4.41
C ARG A 6 -26.30 23.79 4.93
N LEU A 7 -25.87 24.40 6.03
CA LEU A 7 -24.61 24.06 6.69
C LEU A 7 -24.62 22.62 7.24
N GLY A 8 -25.74 22.19 7.84
CA GLY A 8 -25.90 20.82 8.33
C GLY A 8 -25.82 19.76 7.22
N ILE A 9 -26.43 20.03 6.06
CA ILE A 9 -26.39 19.11 4.91
C ILE A 9 -24.97 18.97 4.36
N LEU A 10 -24.21 20.08 4.26
CA LEU A 10 -22.82 20.06 3.82
C LEU A 10 -21.92 19.28 4.77
N LEU A 11 -22.15 19.40 6.08
CA LEU A 11 -21.38 18.71 7.11
C LEU A 11 -21.62 17.19 7.08
N VAL A 12 -22.88 16.77 6.89
CA VAL A 12 -23.23 15.35 6.73
C VAL A 12 -22.66 14.78 5.43
N ALA A 13 -22.74 15.53 4.32
CA ALA A 13 -22.15 15.11 3.05
C ALA A 13 -20.62 14.95 3.14
N ALA A 14 -19.92 15.84 3.85
CA ALA A 14 -18.48 15.74 4.08
C ALA A 14 -18.11 14.51 4.92
N LEU A 15 -18.88 14.20 5.98
CA LEU A 15 -18.66 13.02 6.83
C LEU A 15 -18.84 11.70 6.07
N ILE A 16 -19.85 11.61 5.18
CA ILE A 16 -20.06 10.43 4.34
C ILE A 16 -18.89 10.24 3.36
N PHE A 17 -18.38 11.33 2.79
CA PHE A 17 -17.25 11.28 1.86
C PHE A 17 -15.96 10.81 2.54
N LEU A 18 -15.68 11.25 3.77
CA LEU A 18 -14.51 10.77 4.53
C LEU A 18 -14.64 9.30 4.98
N GLY A 19 -15.85 8.83 5.28
CA GLY A 19 -16.08 7.44 5.68
C GLY A 19 -15.99 6.41 4.53
N SER A 20 -15.94 6.88 3.28
CA SER A 20 -15.99 6.02 2.09
C SER A 20 -14.62 5.71 1.48
N VAL A 21 -13.51 6.08 2.14
CA VAL A 21 -12.19 5.70 1.66
C VAL A 21 -11.97 4.24 2.02
N PRO A 22 -12.01 3.29 1.07
CA PRO A 22 -11.62 1.93 1.39
C PRO A 22 -10.19 1.98 1.91
N LEU A 23 -9.98 1.43 3.11
CA LEU A 23 -8.65 1.04 3.56
C LEU A 23 -8.16 -0.02 2.59
N LEU A 24 -7.57 0.42 1.48
CA LEU A 24 -6.88 -0.43 0.52
C LEU A 24 -5.67 -1.00 1.27
N TRP A 25 -5.89 -2.15 1.92
CA TRP A 25 -4.81 -3.03 2.32
C TRP A 25 -4.13 -3.47 1.03
N ALA A 26 -3.07 -2.76 0.65
CA ALA A 26 -2.15 -3.27 -0.36
C ALA A 26 -1.62 -4.61 0.17
N GLY A 27 -1.81 -5.69 -0.59
CA GLY A 27 -1.25 -6.98 -0.23
C GLY A 27 0.26 -6.86 -0.03
N GLN A 28 0.82 -7.64 0.89
CA GLN A 28 2.27 -7.64 1.08
C GLN A 28 2.93 -8.14 -0.20
N LEU A 29 3.95 -7.44 -0.69
CA LEU A 29 4.80 -7.90 -1.79
C LEU A 29 5.98 -8.69 -1.24
N GLU A 30 6.26 -9.84 -1.83
CA GLU A 30 7.47 -10.63 -1.63
C GLU A 30 8.41 -10.45 -2.83
N ILE A 31 9.58 -9.86 -2.57
CA ILE A 31 10.69 -9.74 -3.51
C ILE A 31 11.65 -10.90 -3.25
N THR A 32 11.87 -11.75 -4.25
CA THR A 32 12.83 -12.86 -4.20
C THR A 32 14.11 -12.46 -4.93
N LEU A 33 15.25 -12.58 -4.24
CA LEU A 33 16.58 -12.28 -4.77
C LEU A 33 17.27 -13.53 -5.34
N ALA A 34 18.32 -13.31 -6.14
CA ALA A 34 19.12 -14.37 -6.75
C ALA A 34 19.83 -15.28 -5.73
N ASP A 35 20.08 -14.78 -4.53
CA ASP A 35 20.63 -15.53 -3.40
C ASP A 35 19.56 -16.25 -2.57
N ASN A 36 18.32 -16.32 -3.08
CA ASN A 36 17.16 -16.93 -2.44
C ASN A 36 16.68 -16.24 -1.15
N ARG A 37 17.18 -15.03 -0.85
CA ARG A 37 16.59 -14.18 0.20
C ARG A 37 15.26 -13.63 -0.26
N LYS A 38 14.36 -13.43 0.71
CA LYS A 38 13.01 -12.90 0.51
C LYS A 38 12.85 -11.63 1.32
N ILE A 39 12.32 -10.59 0.67
CA ILE A 39 12.01 -9.31 1.30
C ILE A 39 10.51 -9.10 1.21
N VAL A 40 9.86 -8.94 2.36
CA VAL A 40 8.42 -8.67 2.43
C VAL A 40 8.22 -7.18 2.69
N THR A 41 7.49 -6.51 1.80
CA THR A 41 7.28 -5.06 1.85
C THR A 41 5.85 -4.71 1.44
N PRO A 42 5.22 -3.65 2.00
CA PRO A 42 3.89 -3.22 1.55
C PRO A 42 3.86 -2.70 0.11
N TYR A 43 4.97 -2.14 -0.38
CA TYR A 43 5.10 -1.69 -1.77
C TYR A 43 6.58 -1.60 -2.17
N CYS A 44 6.86 -1.53 -3.47
CA CYS A 44 8.19 -1.25 -4.00
C CYS A 44 8.09 -0.43 -5.28
N TRP A 45 9.16 0.27 -5.64
CA TRP A 45 9.26 1.02 -6.90
C TRP A 45 10.67 0.87 -7.48
N GLU A 46 10.79 1.14 -8.78
CA GLU A 46 12.09 1.16 -9.45
C GLU A 46 12.64 2.59 -9.48
N GLU A 47 13.91 2.75 -9.12
CA GLU A 47 14.63 4.01 -9.22
C GLU A 47 16.12 3.74 -9.50
N ASN A 48 16.68 4.36 -10.55
CA ASN A 48 18.10 4.23 -10.92
C ASN A 48 18.62 2.79 -11.06
N GLY A 49 17.79 1.85 -11.53
CA GLY A 49 18.16 0.44 -11.68
C GLY A 49 18.08 -0.37 -10.37
N GLU A 50 17.60 0.23 -9.29
CA GLU A 50 17.33 -0.44 -8.02
C GLU A 50 15.83 -0.65 -7.81
N ILE A 51 15.47 -1.76 -7.19
CA ILE A 51 14.15 -1.94 -6.59
C ILE A 51 14.21 -1.41 -5.17
N LYS A 52 13.50 -0.30 -4.92
CA LYS A 52 13.40 0.36 -3.63
C LYS A 52 12.12 -0.02 -2.90
N PHE A 53 12.21 -0.07 -1.57
CA PHE A 53 11.10 -0.42 -0.70
C PHE A 53 11.26 0.23 0.68
N PRO A 54 10.15 0.53 1.39
CA PRO A 54 10.20 1.05 2.75
C PRO A 54 10.72 -0.01 3.72
N MET A 55 11.52 0.42 4.69
CA MET A 55 11.94 -0.39 5.83
C MET A 55 11.97 0.44 7.12
N PRO A 56 12.02 -0.17 8.32
CA PRO A 56 12.24 0.58 9.55
C PRO A 56 13.50 1.47 9.43
N GLY A 57 13.33 2.79 9.56
CA GLY A 57 14.42 3.75 9.45
C GLY A 57 14.62 4.39 8.07
N GLY A 58 13.77 4.08 7.07
CA GLY A 58 13.76 4.82 5.80
C GLY A 58 13.42 3.95 4.58
N VAL A 59 14.26 4.05 3.56
CA VAL A 59 14.11 3.34 2.29
C VAL A 59 15.38 2.53 2.04
N ALA A 60 15.21 1.25 1.70
CA ALA A 60 16.29 0.40 1.21
C ALA A 60 16.14 0.17 -0.29
N GLY A 61 17.23 -0.22 -0.94
CA GLY A 61 17.29 -0.55 -2.35
C GLY A 61 18.10 -1.83 -2.57
N VAL A 62 17.68 -2.62 -3.56
CA VAL A 62 18.45 -3.75 -4.07
C VAL A 62 18.60 -3.61 -5.57
N ASP A 63 19.74 -4.02 -6.12
CA ASP A 63 19.96 -3.97 -7.56
C ASP A 63 18.93 -4.83 -8.31
N LYS A 64 18.31 -4.28 -9.35
CA LYS A 64 17.24 -4.95 -10.12
C LYS A 64 17.72 -6.23 -10.78
N THR A 65 18.99 -6.32 -11.17
CA THR A 65 19.55 -7.56 -11.76
C THR A 65 19.66 -8.69 -10.74
N SER A 66 19.67 -8.35 -9.44
CA SER A 66 19.66 -9.33 -8.35
C SER A 66 18.24 -9.81 -8.00
N VAL A 67 17.19 -9.22 -8.57
CA VAL A 67 15.79 -9.59 -8.31
C VAL A 67 15.35 -10.67 -9.30
N VAL A 68 14.92 -11.81 -8.76
CA VAL A 68 14.40 -12.94 -9.54
C VAL A 68 12.91 -12.80 -9.77
N SER A 69 12.15 -12.40 -8.76
CA SER A 69 10.71 -12.17 -8.91
C SER A 69 10.15 -11.25 -7.83
N ILE A 70 9.02 -10.61 -8.13
CA ILE A 70 8.20 -9.83 -7.20
C ILE A 70 6.79 -10.38 -7.29
N ARG A 71 6.18 -10.77 -6.16
CA ARG A 71 4.85 -11.38 -6.10
C ARG A 71 4.03 -10.77 -4.99
N GLU A 72 2.72 -10.67 -5.17
CA GLU A 72 1.81 -10.35 -4.08
C GLU A 72 1.55 -11.61 -3.24
N VAL A 73 1.72 -11.47 -1.93
CA VAL A 73 1.37 -12.48 -0.93
C VAL A 73 -0.12 -12.34 -0.67
N VAL A 74 -0.91 -13.12 -1.42
CA VAL A 74 -2.35 -13.23 -1.18
C VAL A 74 -2.53 -14.21 -0.02
N SER A 75 -2.77 -13.70 1.18
CA SER A 75 -3.31 -14.54 2.25
C SER A 75 -4.76 -14.86 1.88
N SER A 76 -5.02 -16.08 1.42
CA SER A 76 -6.38 -16.58 1.22
C SER A 76 -7.04 -16.69 2.58
N GLY A 77 -7.63 -15.58 3.05
CA GLY A 77 -8.62 -15.61 4.11
C GLY A 77 -9.82 -16.36 3.58
N GLU A 78 -9.93 -17.64 3.89
CA GLU A 78 -11.19 -18.35 3.85
C GLU A 78 -12.11 -17.61 4.83
N VAL A 79 -12.98 -16.76 4.30
CA VAL A 79 -14.13 -16.24 5.04
C VAL A 79 -15.09 -17.41 5.23
N VAL A 80 -14.86 -18.17 6.30
CA VAL A 80 -15.81 -19.14 6.84
C VAL A 80 -16.88 -18.39 7.63
#